data_AF-A0A7C7UG38-F1
#
_entry.id   AF-A0A7C7UG38-F1
#
_cell.length_a   1.000
_cell.length_b   1.000
_cell.length_c   1.000
_cell.angle_alpha   90.00
_cell.angle_beta   90.00
_cell.angle_gamma   90.00
#
_symmetry.space_group_name_H-M   'P 1'
#
loop_
_entity.id
_entity.type
_entity.pdbx_description
1 polymer ?
#
loop_
_entity_poly.entity_id
_entity_poly.type
_entity_poly.pdbx_seq_one_letter_code
_entity_poly.pdbx_strand_id
1 'polypeptide(L)'
;MELILEEFGLIAKGYYMANPDGSVYAYIPLSKDVGKPKLPTPPRGIITNIDGKPYLTLIPPASELVKVEEGSSLEASISEALVDQTELCESVSVFEEDETILVEARGVRGHVGAGRFRQVLGSLEASIAATIAAKITGFPVYVESEEDSGKHRRIRLRTCKT
;
A
#
# COMPACT_ATOMS: atom_id res chain seq x y z
N MET A 1 -10.39 -5.23 9.47
CA MET A 1 -8.92 -5.12 9.41
C MET A 1 -8.37 -4.47 10.68
N GLU A 2 -8.92 -3.32 11.10
CA GLU A 2 -8.57 -2.62 12.34
C GLU A 2 -8.41 -3.56 13.56
N LEU A 3 -9.44 -4.34 13.90
CA LEU A 3 -9.42 -5.25 15.04
C LEU A 3 -8.24 -6.25 15.04
N ILE A 4 -7.84 -6.75 13.87
CA ILE A 4 -6.70 -7.67 13.77
C ILE A 4 -5.39 -6.92 14.04
N LEU A 5 -5.25 -5.70 13.53
CA LEU A 5 -4.07 -4.88 13.78
C LEU A 5 -3.96 -4.48 15.27
N GLU A 6 -5.10 -4.24 15.92
CA GLU A 6 -5.20 -3.97 17.35
C GLU A 6 -4.85 -5.19 18.20
N GLU A 7 -5.42 -6.35 17.89
CA GLU A 7 -5.18 -7.61 18.62
C GLU A 7 -3.69 -7.98 18.64
N PHE A 8 -3.00 -7.80 17.51
CA PHE A 8 -1.57 -8.07 17.40
C PHE A 8 -0.68 -6.90 17.85
N GLY A 9 -1.26 -5.79 18.32
CA GLY A 9 -0.53 -4.63 18.82
C GLY A 9 0.36 -3.95 17.77
N LEU A 10 0.02 -4.06 16.48
CA LEU A 10 0.89 -3.68 15.37
C LEU A 10 1.00 -2.16 15.23
N ILE A 11 2.24 -1.70 15.06
CA ILE A 11 2.57 -0.28 14.90
C ILE A 11 3.64 -0.02 13.83
N ALA A 12 4.27 -1.08 13.31
CA ALA A 12 5.24 -0.98 12.22
C ALA A 12 4.50 -0.81 10.88
N LYS A 13 5.15 -0.15 9.91
CA LYS A 13 4.62 -0.01 8.55
C LYS A 13 4.50 -1.37 7.87
N GLY A 14 3.39 -1.59 7.18
CA GLY A 14 3.19 -2.75 6.31
C GLY A 14 3.83 -2.54 4.94
N TYR A 15 4.33 -3.61 4.36
CA TYR A 15 4.94 -3.64 3.03
C TYR A 15 3.99 -4.30 2.04
N TYR A 16 3.61 -3.56 1.01
CA TYR A 16 2.85 -4.02 -0.13
C TYR A 16 3.79 -4.69 -1.11
N MET A 17 3.53 -5.94 -1.46
CA MET A 17 4.43 -6.74 -2.30
C MET A 17 3.62 -7.53 -3.31
N ALA A 18 3.97 -7.38 -4.58
CA ALA A 18 3.44 -8.19 -5.66
C ALA A 18 4.09 -9.58 -5.66
N ASN A 19 3.27 -10.60 -5.83
CA ASN A 19 3.69 -11.99 -6.00
C ASN A 19 3.80 -12.36 -7.48
N PRO A 20 4.46 -13.48 -7.81
CA PRO A 20 4.58 -13.95 -9.20
C PRO A 20 3.26 -14.18 -9.95
N ASP A 21 2.15 -14.39 -9.23
CA ASP A 21 0.81 -14.55 -9.80
C ASP A 21 0.06 -13.22 -10.03
N GLY A 22 0.72 -12.08 -9.77
CA GLY A 22 0.16 -10.74 -9.92
C GLY A 22 -0.73 -10.29 -8.76
N SER A 23 -0.93 -11.13 -7.74
CA SER A 23 -1.60 -10.74 -6.50
C SER A 23 -0.69 -9.87 -5.65
N VAL A 24 -1.28 -8.92 -4.89
CA VAL A 24 -0.53 -8.09 -3.94
C VAL A 24 -1.00 -8.41 -2.54
N TYR A 25 -0.04 -8.56 -1.62
CA TYR A 25 -0.32 -8.71 -0.19
C TYR A 25 0.40 -7.64 0.61
N ALA A 26 -0.19 -7.29 1.75
CA ALA A 26 0.45 -6.46 2.76
C ALA A 26 1.09 -7.35 3.82
N TYR A 27 2.40 -7.21 4.01
CA TYR A 27 3.20 -7.90 5.00
C TYR A 27 3.56 -6.94 6.13
N ILE A 28 2.99 -7.16 7.30
CA ILE A 28 3.17 -6.29 8.45
C ILE A 28 4.08 -6.99 9.46
N PRO A 29 5.24 -6.42 9.80
CA PRO A 29 6.12 -7.04 10.76
C PRO A 29 5.47 -7.23 12.13
N LEU A 30 5.58 -8.43 12.70
CA LEU A 30 5.12 -8.70 14.07
C LEU A 30 6.13 -8.23 15.15
N SER A 31 7.32 -7.78 14.74
CA SER A 31 8.34 -7.21 15.61
C SER A 31 8.96 -5.96 14.98
N LYS A 32 9.44 -5.02 15.82
CA LYS A 32 9.99 -3.72 15.38
C LYS A 32 11.34 -3.82 14.67
N ASP A 33 12.14 -4.84 14.97
CA ASP A 33 13.51 -5.00 14.45
C ASP A 33 13.57 -5.79 13.13
N VAL A 34 12.40 -5.93 12.52
CA VAL A 34 12.22 -6.63 11.27
C VAL A 34 12.43 -5.60 10.16
N GLY A 35 13.68 -5.49 9.71
CA GLY A 35 14.03 -4.69 8.53
C GLY A 35 13.24 -5.07 7.28
N LYS A 36 13.49 -4.36 6.17
CA LYS A 36 12.76 -4.52 4.89
C LYS A 36 12.62 -6.00 4.49
N PRO A 37 11.41 -6.49 4.16
CA PRO A 37 11.23 -7.85 3.70
C PRO A 37 11.92 -8.04 2.35
N LYS A 38 12.60 -9.17 2.18
CA LYS A 38 12.98 -9.64 0.84
C LYS A 38 11.74 -10.20 0.15
N LEU A 39 11.77 -10.23 -1.18
CA LEU A 39 10.66 -10.69 -2.02
C LEU A 39 10.10 -12.02 -1.48
N PRO A 40 8.79 -12.10 -1.18
CA PRO A 40 8.24 -13.25 -0.50
C PRO A 40 7.88 -14.34 -1.51
N THR A 41 7.89 -15.57 -1.05
CA THR A 41 7.03 -16.59 -1.66
C THR A 41 5.57 -16.29 -1.31
N PRO A 42 4.59 -16.61 -2.16
CA PRO A 42 3.18 -16.42 -1.87
C PRO A 42 2.81 -16.95 -0.47
N PRO A 43 2.02 -16.18 0.29
CA PRO A 43 1.73 -16.52 1.68
C PRO A 43 0.88 -17.79 1.76
N ARG A 44 1.16 -18.65 2.73
CA ARG A 44 0.39 -19.90 2.98
C ARG A 44 -0.68 -19.75 4.06
N GLY A 45 -0.80 -18.56 4.66
CA GLY A 45 -1.73 -18.26 5.74
C GLY A 45 -1.59 -16.84 6.25
N ILE A 46 -2.24 -16.56 7.38
CA ILE A 46 -2.28 -15.23 8.00
C ILE A 46 -0.93 -14.83 8.61
N ILE A 47 -0.10 -15.80 9.02
CA ILE A 47 1.28 -15.55 9.48
C ILE A 47 2.24 -16.18 8.48
N THR A 48 3.14 -15.36 7.95
CA THR A 48 4.18 -15.78 7.01
C THR A 48 5.56 -15.49 7.57
N ASN A 49 6.47 -16.46 7.51
CA ASN A 49 7.86 -16.27 7.88
C ASN A 49 8.68 -15.90 6.64
N ILE A 50 9.29 -14.72 6.64
CA ILE A 50 10.20 -14.24 5.59
C ILE A 50 11.57 -14.06 6.24
N ASP A 51 12.59 -14.76 5.74
CA ASP A 51 13.96 -14.75 6.30
C ASP A 51 14.01 -15.03 7.82
N GLY A 52 13.17 -15.97 8.29
CA GLY A 52 13.08 -16.33 9.71
C GLY A 52 12.38 -15.29 10.60
N LYS A 53 11.79 -14.24 9.99
CA LYS A 53 11.05 -13.19 10.70
C LYS A 53 9.55 -13.32 10.43
N PRO A 54 8.70 -13.25 11.47
CA PRO A 54 7.26 -13.45 11.30
C PRO A 54 6.55 -12.14 10.91
N TYR A 55 5.67 -12.24 9.92
CA TYR A 55 4.82 -11.15 9.42
C TYR A 55 3.36 -11.57 9.47
N LEU A 56 2.49 -10.63 9.82
CA LEU A 56 1.06 -10.73 9.52
C LEU A 56 0.85 -10.44 8.05
N THR A 57 0.21 -11.35 7.33
CA THR A 57 -0.12 -11.20 5.92
C THR A 57 -1.61 -10.91 5.76
N LEU A 58 -1.93 -9.82 5.04
CA LEU A 58 -3.29 -9.39 4.74
C LEU A 58 -3.45 -9.14 3.24
N ILE A 59 -4.67 -9.33 2.74
CA ILE A 59 -5.05 -8.87 1.39
C ILE A 59 -5.47 -7.40 1.51
N PRO A 60 -4.76 -6.45 0.89
CA PRO A 60 -5.15 -5.05 0.92
C PRO A 60 -6.38 -4.79 0.03
N PRO A 61 -7.17 -3.73 0.30
CA PRO A 61 -8.44 -3.47 -0.39
C PRO A 61 -8.36 -3.45 -1.92
N ALA A 62 -7.26 -2.92 -2.49
CA ALA A 62 -7.08 -2.80 -3.93
C ALA A 62 -6.72 -4.09 -4.66
N SER A 63 -6.31 -5.15 -3.96
CA SER A 63 -5.79 -6.36 -4.64
C SER A 63 -6.83 -7.03 -5.52
N GLU A 64 -8.11 -6.93 -5.17
CA GLU A 64 -9.23 -7.47 -5.94
C GLU A 64 -9.87 -6.44 -6.87
N LEU A 65 -9.61 -5.14 -6.66
CA LEU A 65 -10.27 -4.05 -7.36
C LEU A 65 -9.54 -3.68 -8.66
N VAL A 66 -8.20 -3.75 -8.67
CA VAL A 66 -7.41 -3.12 -9.74
C VAL A 66 -6.79 -4.15 -10.68
N LYS A 67 -7.37 -4.24 -11.88
CA LYS A 67 -6.70 -4.84 -13.05
C LYS A 67 -5.78 -3.80 -13.66
N VAL A 68 -4.50 -3.87 -13.32
CA VAL A 68 -3.48 -3.04 -13.97
C VAL A 68 -3.26 -3.59 -15.37
N GLU A 69 -3.56 -2.77 -16.39
CA GLU A 69 -3.24 -3.10 -17.78
C GLU A 69 -1.73 -2.99 -18.02
N GLU A 70 -1.17 -3.94 -18.76
CA GLU A 70 0.26 -3.92 -19.12
C GLU A 70 0.60 -2.66 -19.93
N GLY A 71 1.61 -1.92 -19.49
CA GLY A 71 2.08 -0.70 -20.16
C GLY A 71 1.37 0.60 -19.74
N SER A 72 0.39 0.54 -18.81
CA SER A 72 -0.18 1.74 -18.21
C SER A 72 0.82 2.46 -17.30
N SER A 73 0.77 3.80 -17.27
CA SER A 73 1.61 4.60 -16.35
C SER A 73 1.06 4.49 -14.93
N LEU A 74 1.93 4.69 -13.93
CA LEU A 74 1.54 4.65 -12.53
C LEU A 74 0.45 5.68 -12.21
N GLU A 75 0.56 6.89 -12.77
CA GLU A 75 -0.48 7.93 -12.64
C GLU A 75 -1.82 7.46 -13.22
N ALA A 76 -1.82 6.90 -14.44
CA ALA A 76 -3.05 6.43 -15.08
C ALA A 76 -3.71 5.32 -14.27
N SER A 77 -2.96 4.32 -13.81
CA SER A 77 -3.52 3.21 -13.03
C SER A 77 -4.04 3.64 -11.66
N ILE A 78 -3.32 4.55 -10.97
CA ILE A 78 -3.78 5.09 -9.68
C ILE A 78 -5.02 5.97 -9.88
N SER A 79 -5.04 6.80 -10.93
CA SER A 79 -6.21 7.62 -11.26
C SER A 79 -7.43 6.75 -11.58
N GLU A 80 -7.27 5.72 -12.41
CA GLU A 80 -8.35 4.79 -12.73
C GLU A 80 -8.94 4.17 -11.46
N ALA A 81 -8.08 3.69 -10.55
CA ALA A 81 -8.54 3.07 -9.32
C ALA A 81 -9.21 4.06 -8.36
N LEU A 82 -8.58 5.23 -8.12
CA LEU A 82 -9.02 6.18 -7.08
C LEU A 82 -10.12 7.14 -7.54
N VAL A 83 -10.17 7.47 -8.83
CA VAL A 83 -11.14 8.41 -9.41
C VAL A 83 -12.26 7.63 -10.08
N ASP A 84 -11.94 6.77 -11.05
CA ASP A 84 -12.95 6.20 -11.94
C ASP A 84 -13.68 4.99 -11.33
N GLN A 85 -12.96 4.10 -10.65
CA GLN A 85 -13.55 2.87 -10.11
C GLN A 85 -14.14 3.04 -8.71
N THR A 86 -13.50 3.85 -7.86
CA THR A 86 -13.87 3.97 -6.44
C THR A 86 -14.40 5.36 -6.05
N GLU A 87 -14.25 6.36 -6.91
CA GLU A 87 -14.69 7.74 -6.68
C GLU A 87 -14.20 8.33 -5.34
N LEU A 88 -13.06 7.88 -4.84
CA LEU A 88 -12.46 8.30 -3.56
C LEU A 88 -11.88 9.72 -3.62
N CYS A 89 -11.54 10.19 -4.82
CA CYS A 89 -11.06 11.55 -5.06
C CYS A 89 -11.49 12.05 -6.44
N GLU A 90 -11.28 13.34 -6.71
CA GLU A 90 -11.64 13.99 -7.98
C GLU A 90 -10.50 13.97 -8.99
N SER A 91 -9.25 13.93 -8.53
CA SER A 91 -8.07 13.84 -9.39
C SER A 91 -6.84 13.36 -8.62
N VAL A 92 -5.90 12.80 -9.36
CA VAL A 92 -4.60 12.35 -8.87
C VAL A 92 -3.49 12.91 -9.76
N SER A 93 -2.36 13.26 -9.16
CA SER A 93 -1.09 13.46 -9.87
C SER A 93 0.00 12.63 -9.20
N VAL A 94 0.89 12.04 -9.98
CA VAL A 94 1.96 11.17 -9.49
C VAL A 94 3.32 11.69 -9.96
N PHE A 95 4.26 11.80 -9.02
CA PHE A 95 5.65 12.15 -9.27
C PHE A 95 6.56 11.03 -8.78
N GLU A 96 7.43 10.54 -9.66
CA GLU A 96 8.38 9.47 -9.36
C GLU A 96 9.80 10.03 -9.31
N GLU A 97 10.51 9.82 -8.20
CA GLU A 97 11.90 10.25 -8.01
C GLU A 97 12.67 9.16 -7.24
N ASP A 98 13.62 8.51 -7.91
CA ASP A 98 14.44 7.41 -7.38
C ASP A 98 13.61 6.30 -6.71
N GLU A 99 13.58 6.28 -5.37
CA GLU A 99 12.84 5.33 -4.55
C GLU A 99 11.50 5.88 -4.02
N THR A 100 11.17 7.13 -4.36
CA THR A 100 10.00 7.86 -3.87
C THR A 100 8.93 7.93 -4.94
N ILE A 101 7.69 7.65 -4.56
CA ILE A 101 6.50 7.94 -5.37
C ILE A 101 5.64 8.89 -4.56
N LEU A 102 5.43 10.09 -5.06
CA LEU A 102 4.55 11.09 -4.48
C LEU A 102 3.21 11.06 -5.20
N VAL A 103 2.13 10.81 -4.46
CA VAL A 103 0.77 10.82 -4.99
C VAL A 103 0.03 12.00 -4.36
N GLU A 104 -0.44 12.91 -5.20
CA GLU A 104 -1.27 14.05 -4.80
C GLU A 104 -2.73 13.79 -5.20
N ALA A 105 -3.59 13.55 -4.22
CA ALA A 105 -5.02 13.32 -4.43
C ALA A 105 -5.81 14.57 -4.03
N ARG A 106 -6.64 15.09 -4.95
CA ARG A 106 -7.51 16.27 -4.72
C ARG A 106 -8.97 15.88 -4.68
N GLY A 107 -9.76 16.63 -3.92
CA GLY A 107 -11.18 16.34 -3.76
C GLY A 107 -11.45 15.05 -2.99
N VAL A 108 -10.55 14.68 -2.07
CA VAL A 108 -10.65 13.42 -1.30
C VAL A 108 -11.97 13.35 -0.54
N ARG A 109 -12.66 12.22 -0.70
CA ARG A 109 -13.97 11.92 -0.10
C ARG A 109 -13.86 10.84 0.97
N GLY A 110 -12.80 10.03 0.94
CA GLY A 110 -12.55 8.98 1.91
C GLY A 110 -12.21 9.53 3.30
N HIS A 111 -13.02 9.12 4.27
CA HIS A 111 -12.77 9.32 5.71
C HIS A 111 -12.36 8.00 6.39
N VAL A 112 -12.16 6.93 5.60
CA VAL A 112 -11.92 5.58 6.10
C VAL A 112 -10.43 5.40 6.36
N GLY A 113 -10.08 5.35 7.65
CA GLY A 113 -8.71 5.15 8.11
C GLY A 113 -8.37 6.03 9.29
N ALA A 114 -8.98 5.77 10.46
CA ALA A 114 -8.45 6.24 11.73
C ALA A 114 -7.80 5.05 12.45
N GLY A 115 -6.95 5.33 13.44
CA GLY A 115 -6.34 4.27 14.26
C GLY A 115 -5.19 3.53 13.57
N ARG A 116 -5.12 2.22 13.82
CA ARG A 116 -3.99 1.36 13.45
C ARG A 116 -3.94 1.05 11.97
N PHE A 117 -5.08 0.93 11.28
CA PHE A 117 -5.09 0.74 9.83
C PHE A 117 -4.31 1.85 9.16
N ARG A 118 -4.62 3.12 9.47
CA ARG A 118 -3.89 4.25 8.89
C ARG A 118 -2.43 4.29 9.33
N GLN A 119 -2.15 3.95 10.58
CA GLN A 119 -0.78 3.91 11.07
C GLN A 119 0.08 2.89 10.30
N VAL A 120 -0.45 1.69 10.05
CA VAL A 120 0.28 0.53 9.52
C VAL A 120 0.24 0.50 7.98
N LEU A 121 -0.93 0.75 7.39
CA LEU A 121 -1.24 0.57 5.97
C LEU A 121 -1.50 1.91 5.23
N GLY A 122 -1.64 3.02 5.95
CA GLY A 122 -2.05 4.31 5.38
C GLY A 122 -3.57 4.42 5.23
N SER A 123 -4.06 5.55 4.72
CA SER A 123 -5.49 5.69 4.38
C SER A 123 -5.92 4.67 3.33
N LEU A 124 -7.22 4.57 3.07
CA LEU A 124 -7.71 3.73 1.98
C LEU A 124 -7.07 4.11 0.62
N GLU A 125 -6.96 5.42 0.32
CA GLU A 125 -6.32 5.92 -0.88
C GLU A 125 -4.83 5.56 -0.94
N ALA A 126 -4.11 5.73 0.18
CA ALA A 126 -2.71 5.36 0.25
C ALA A 126 -2.50 3.84 0.11
N SER A 127 -3.38 3.04 0.70
CA SER A 127 -3.33 1.59 0.56
C SER A 127 -3.61 1.15 -0.88
N ILE A 128 -4.52 1.81 -1.59
CA ILE A 128 -4.78 1.51 -3.00
C ILE A 128 -3.57 1.90 -3.85
N ALA A 129 -3.05 3.12 -3.67
CA ALA A 129 -1.87 3.61 -4.38
C ALA A 129 -0.64 2.72 -4.14
N ALA A 130 -0.40 2.29 -2.90
CA ALA A 130 0.70 1.39 -2.54
C ALA A 130 0.56 0.01 -3.19
N THR A 131 -0.66 -0.54 -3.25
CA THR A 131 -0.92 -1.80 -3.96
C THR A 131 -0.58 -1.69 -5.44
N ILE A 132 -1.03 -0.64 -6.11
CA ILE A 132 -0.79 -0.42 -7.54
C ILE A 132 0.70 -0.18 -7.80
N ALA A 133 1.34 0.64 -6.98
CA ALA A 133 2.78 0.89 -7.06
C ALA A 133 3.59 -0.41 -6.89
N ALA A 134 3.24 -1.26 -5.92
CA ALA A 134 3.91 -2.55 -5.75
C ALA A 134 3.74 -3.46 -6.98
N LYS A 135 2.55 -3.46 -7.58
CA LYS A 135 2.23 -4.26 -8.78
C LYS A 135 2.98 -3.78 -10.02
N ILE A 136 3.05 -2.47 -10.25
CA ILE A 136 3.71 -1.89 -11.44
C ILE A 136 5.23 -1.91 -11.31
N THR A 137 5.76 -1.53 -10.14
CA THR A 137 7.21 -1.44 -9.94
C THR A 137 7.87 -2.79 -9.71
N GLY A 138 7.11 -3.79 -9.26
CA GLY A 138 7.65 -5.10 -8.86
C GLY A 138 8.49 -5.07 -7.58
N PHE A 139 8.61 -3.91 -6.93
CA PHE A 139 9.36 -3.76 -5.68
C PHE A 139 8.41 -3.71 -4.48
N PRO A 140 8.90 -4.07 -3.27
CA PRO A 140 8.15 -3.82 -2.05
C PRO A 140 7.91 -2.32 -1.86
N VAL A 141 6.68 -1.93 -1.54
CA VAL A 141 6.29 -0.54 -1.31
C VAL A 141 5.70 -0.39 0.08
N TYR A 142 5.95 0.73 0.76
CA TYR A 142 5.23 1.08 1.99
C TYR A 142 4.82 2.55 1.99
N VAL A 143 3.78 2.87 2.77
CA VAL A 143 3.33 4.25 2.99
C VAL A 143 4.23 4.90 4.03
N GLU A 144 5.16 5.75 3.57
CA GLU A 144 6.11 6.46 4.43
C GLU A 144 5.39 7.53 5.25
N SER A 145 4.61 8.40 4.58
CA SER A 145 3.89 9.49 5.22
C SER A 145 2.65 9.91 4.44
N GLU A 146 1.72 10.55 5.15
CA GLU A 146 0.53 11.17 4.58
C GLU A 146 0.35 12.55 5.20
N GLU A 147 0.07 13.55 4.37
CA GLU A 147 -0.23 14.92 4.80
C GLU A 147 -1.61 15.32 4.28
N ASP A 148 -2.50 15.68 5.19
CA ASP A 148 -3.86 16.15 4.87
C ASP A 148 -3.90 17.69 4.91
N SER A 149 -4.46 18.29 3.86
CA SER A 149 -4.75 19.72 3.78
C SER A 149 -6.14 19.94 3.18
N GLY A 150 -7.16 19.96 4.04
CA GLY A 150 -8.55 20.03 3.62
C GLY A 150 -8.96 18.82 2.78
N LYS A 151 -9.34 19.05 1.52
CA LYS A 151 -9.67 17.99 0.55
C LYS A 151 -8.47 17.54 -0.29
N HIS A 152 -7.27 17.98 0.06
CA HIS A 152 -6.03 17.57 -0.58
C HIS A 152 -5.28 16.61 0.33
N ARG A 153 -4.84 15.47 -0.20
CA ARG A 153 -4.00 14.49 0.49
C ARG A 153 -2.74 14.25 -0.31
N ARG A 154 -1.59 14.44 0.32
CA ARG A 154 -0.29 14.10 -0.24
C ARG A 154 0.21 12.82 0.42
N ILE A 155 0.40 11.78 -0.39
CA ILE A 155 0.80 10.44 0.03
C ILE A 155 2.21 10.21 -0.48
N ARG A 156 3.14 9.90 0.43
CA ARG A 156 4.50 9.52 0.05
C ARG A 156 4.67 8.02 0.22
N LEU A 157 4.92 7.35 -0.89
CA LEU A 157 5.26 5.94 -0.94
C LEU A 157 6.77 5.79 -1.13
N ARG A 158 7.33 4.76 -0.50
CA ARG A 158 8.73 4.40 -0.64
C ARG A 158 8.83 2.99 -1.23
N THR A 159 9.54 2.88 -2.36
CA THR A 159 9.93 1.61 -2.98
C THR A 159 11.21 1.10 -2.33
N CYS A 160 11.31 -0.21 -2.14
CA CYS A 160 12.51 -0.85 -1.61
C CYS A 160 13.31 -1.45 -2.78
N LYS A 161 13.92 -0.58 -3.60
CA LYS A 161 14.89 -1.01 -4.62
C LYS A 161 16.13 -1.56 -3.89
N THR A 162 16.71 -2.63 -4.43
CA THR A 162 17.87 -3.32 -3.82
C THR A 162 19.14 -2.91 -4.56
#